data_AF-A0AAJ7VI25-F1
#
_entry.id   AF-A0AAJ7VI25-F1
#
_cell.length_a   1.000
_cell.length_b   1.000
_cell.length_c   1.000
_cell.angle_alpha   90.00
_cell.angle_beta   90.00
_cell.angle_gamma   90.00
#
_symmetry.space_group_name_H-M   'P 1'
#
loop_
_entity.id
_entity.type
_entity.pdbx_description
1 polymer ?
#
loop_
_entity_poly.entity_id
_entity_poly.type
_entity_poly.pdbx_seq_one_letter_code
_entity_poly.pdbx_strand_id
1 'polypeptide(L)'
;MFSKLDTNSDLYLDQAELAAINLDKYEVCIRPFFNSCDSYKDGKVSTAEWCLCFWREKPPCLAELERIQVQEAAKKKPGMYIPSCDEDGYYRKVQCDQSRGECWCVDQHGGEMMGTRIHGNPDCDEVAGYSGDFGSGVGWEDEEEKEAEDNGEEAEEEEEEEGEADDGGYIW
;
A
#
# COMPACT_ATOMS: atom_id res chain seq x y z
N MET A 1 -3.61 -7.31 14.93
CA MET A 1 -3.07 -8.58 14.38
C MET A 1 -2.39 -9.40 15.46
N PHE A 2 -1.42 -8.82 16.16
CA PHE A 2 -0.76 -9.33 17.38
C PHE A 2 -1.56 -10.39 18.19
N SER A 3 -2.72 -10.02 18.75
CA SER A 3 -3.59 -10.88 19.58
C SER A 3 -4.30 -12.05 18.85
N LYS A 4 -3.84 -12.42 17.64
CA LYS A 4 -4.18 -13.68 16.93
C LYS A 4 -2.98 -14.61 16.79
N LEU A 5 -1.82 -14.17 17.27
CA LEU A 5 -0.52 -14.83 17.17
C LEU A 5 0.00 -15.11 18.59
N ASP A 6 -0.18 -14.13 19.47
CA ASP A 6 -0.07 -14.25 20.93
C ASP A 6 -1.14 -15.25 21.39
N THR A 7 -0.69 -16.49 21.58
CA THR A 7 -1.52 -17.68 21.79
C THR A 7 -1.51 -18.07 23.27
N ASN A 8 -0.43 -17.74 23.99
CA ASN A 8 -0.33 -17.87 25.43
C ASN A 8 -0.93 -16.67 26.21
N SER A 9 -1.19 -15.53 25.53
CA SER A 9 -1.67 -14.26 26.10
C SER A 9 -0.68 -13.56 27.05
N ASP A 10 0.64 -13.67 26.79
CA ASP A 10 1.72 -13.06 27.58
C ASP A 10 2.09 -11.61 27.15
N LEU A 11 1.49 -11.10 26.06
CA LEU A 11 1.71 -9.78 25.44
C LEU A 11 3.05 -9.59 24.71
N TYR A 12 3.81 -10.67 24.53
CA TYR A 12 4.92 -10.79 23.60
C TYR A 12 4.57 -11.78 22.48
N LEU A 13 5.50 -11.96 21.54
CA LEU A 13 5.53 -13.10 20.64
C LEU A 13 6.91 -13.74 20.75
N ASP A 14 6.95 -15.02 21.10
CA ASP A 14 8.22 -15.76 21.23
C ASP A 14 8.52 -16.66 20.02
N GLN A 15 9.72 -17.25 19.98
CA GLN A 15 10.13 -18.06 18.82
C GLN A 15 9.24 -19.29 18.57
N ALA A 16 8.46 -19.81 19.53
CA ALA A 16 7.49 -20.87 19.28
C ALA A 16 6.20 -20.34 18.63
N GLU A 17 5.68 -19.21 19.09
CA GLU A 17 4.49 -18.56 18.51
C GLU A 17 4.78 -17.95 17.13
N LEU A 18 5.94 -17.32 16.97
CA LEU A 18 6.43 -16.83 15.68
C LEU A 18 6.67 -17.99 14.69
N ALA A 19 7.03 -19.19 15.19
CA ALA A 19 7.12 -20.39 14.36
C ALA A 19 5.75 -20.98 13.96
N ALA A 20 4.64 -20.62 14.61
CA ALA A 20 3.31 -20.95 14.10
C ALA A 20 2.94 -20.15 12.83
N ILE A 21 3.64 -19.04 12.57
CA ILE A 21 3.53 -18.23 11.36
C ILE A 21 4.46 -18.75 10.24
N ASN A 22 5.37 -19.67 10.56
CA ASN A 22 6.25 -20.34 9.60
C ASN A 22 5.51 -21.44 8.82
N LEU A 23 4.53 -21.03 8.02
CA LEU A 23 4.26 -21.70 6.75
C LEU A 23 5.54 -21.59 5.92
N ASP A 24 6.17 -22.72 5.55
CA ASP A 24 7.55 -22.81 5.03
C ASP A 24 7.90 -21.82 3.91
N LYS A 25 6.90 -21.40 3.12
CA LYS A 25 7.02 -20.42 2.04
C LYS A 25 7.46 -19.01 2.51
N TYR A 26 7.23 -18.66 3.77
CA TYR A 26 7.48 -17.30 4.31
C TYR A 26 8.49 -17.22 5.46
N GLU A 27 8.97 -18.36 5.99
CA GLU A 27 10.13 -18.53 6.91
C GLU A 27 11.24 -17.50 6.65
N VAL A 28 11.69 -17.46 5.38
CA VAL A 28 12.83 -16.70 4.88
C VAL A 28 12.63 -15.19 4.99
N CYS A 29 11.39 -14.71 4.89
CA CYS A 29 11.06 -13.29 4.98
C CYS A 29 10.70 -12.88 6.41
N ILE A 30 10.04 -13.75 7.16
CA ILE A 30 9.43 -13.39 8.43
C ILE A 30 10.46 -13.36 9.58
N ARG A 31 11.47 -14.24 9.56
CA ARG A 31 12.59 -14.18 10.52
C ARG A 31 13.41 -12.88 10.44
N PRO A 32 13.86 -12.42 9.25
CA PRO A 32 14.50 -11.10 9.11
C PRO A 32 13.57 -9.93 9.49
N PHE A 33 12.27 -10.04 9.23
CA PHE A 33 11.28 -9.05 9.67
C PHE A 33 11.26 -8.94 11.20
N PHE A 34 11.06 -10.04 11.93
CA PHE A 34 11.03 -10.04 13.40
C PHE A 34 12.37 -9.61 14.02
N ASN A 35 13.51 -10.09 13.52
CA ASN A 35 14.85 -9.67 13.94
C ASN A 35 15.16 -8.17 13.69
N SER A 36 14.28 -7.46 12.98
CA SER A 36 14.34 -6.02 12.79
C SER A 36 13.13 -5.26 13.35
N CYS A 37 12.12 -5.97 13.90
CA CYS A 37 11.14 -5.45 14.84
C CYS A 37 11.70 -5.39 16.27
N ASP A 38 12.37 -6.48 16.68
CA ASP A 38 13.06 -6.65 17.96
C ASP A 38 14.14 -5.55 18.12
N SER A 39 13.77 -4.55 18.89
CA SER A 39 14.51 -3.30 19.07
C SER A 39 15.37 -3.36 20.34
N TYR A 40 14.93 -4.12 21.34
CA TYR A 40 15.69 -4.40 22.56
C TYR A 40 16.69 -5.55 22.40
N LYS A 41 16.52 -6.39 21.37
CA LYS A 41 17.32 -7.57 21.02
C LYS A 41 17.25 -8.67 22.06
N ASP A 42 16.06 -8.91 22.59
CA ASP A 42 15.79 -9.93 23.61
C ASP A 42 15.27 -11.27 23.03
N GLY A 43 14.98 -11.32 21.72
CA GLY A 43 14.50 -12.53 21.04
C GLY A 43 12.99 -12.77 21.14
N LYS A 44 12.24 -11.84 21.73
CA LYS A 44 10.78 -11.71 21.62
C LYS A 44 10.45 -10.45 20.79
N VAL A 45 9.18 -10.30 20.42
CA VAL A 45 8.65 -9.02 19.94
C VAL A 45 7.51 -8.61 20.85
N SER A 46 7.71 -7.56 21.66
CA SER A 46 6.65 -7.03 22.52
C SER A 46 5.52 -6.39 21.69
N THR A 47 4.33 -6.22 22.28
CA THR A 47 3.23 -5.47 21.65
C THR A 47 3.68 -4.07 21.16
N ALA A 48 4.55 -3.39 21.91
CA ALA A 48 5.08 -2.07 21.56
C ALA A 48 6.02 -2.13 20.34
N GLU A 49 6.95 -3.08 20.31
CA GLU A 49 7.85 -3.29 19.17
C GLU A 49 7.11 -3.76 17.93
N TRP A 50 6.04 -4.55 18.07
CA TRP A 50 5.17 -4.91 16.95
C TRP A 50 4.55 -3.66 16.33
N CYS A 51 3.95 -2.78 17.12
CA CYS A 51 3.40 -1.51 16.62
C CYS A 51 4.48 -0.64 15.98
N LEU A 52 5.64 -0.47 16.64
CA LEU A 52 6.78 0.25 16.07
C LEU A 52 7.32 -0.40 14.78
N CYS A 53 7.17 -1.71 14.60
CA CYS A 53 7.60 -2.40 13.39
C CYS A 53 6.70 -2.15 12.18
N PHE A 54 5.41 -1.85 12.40
CA PHE A 54 4.53 -1.34 11.35
C PHE A 54 4.64 0.18 11.15
N TRP A 55 5.27 0.91 12.09
CA TRP A 55 5.67 2.32 11.98
C TRP A 55 7.18 2.51 11.71
N ARG A 56 7.90 1.48 11.24
CA ARG A 56 9.38 1.48 11.20
C ARG A 56 9.98 2.45 10.19
N GLU A 57 9.27 2.71 9.10
CA GLU A 57 9.50 3.91 8.30
C GLU A 57 8.82 5.08 9.02
N LYS A 58 9.56 5.69 9.95
CA LYS A 58 9.11 6.87 10.69
C LYS A 58 8.65 7.94 9.67
N PRO A 59 7.39 8.40 9.75
CA PRO A 59 6.81 9.32 8.77
C PRO A 59 7.73 10.52 8.46
N PRO A 60 7.86 10.91 7.18
CA PRO A 60 9.03 11.63 6.69
C PRO A 60 9.17 13.05 7.26
N CYS A 61 8.08 13.66 7.74
CA CYS A 61 8.12 14.94 8.43
C CYS A 61 8.56 14.79 9.89
N LEU A 62 8.06 13.75 10.60
CA LEU A 62 8.52 13.43 11.97
C LEU A 62 10.00 12.99 12.02
N ALA A 63 10.48 12.29 10.98
CA ALA A 63 11.88 11.94 10.84
C ALA A 63 12.77 13.19 10.67
N GLU A 64 12.34 14.15 9.84
CA GLU A 64 13.06 15.41 9.65
C GLU A 64 13.02 16.31 10.90
N LEU A 65 11.89 16.37 11.61
CA LEU A 65 11.78 17.11 12.88
C LEU A 65 12.77 16.61 13.93
N GLU A 66 12.90 15.29 14.10
CA GLU A 66 13.89 14.69 15.00
C GLU A 66 15.33 15.02 14.56
N ARG A 67 15.61 14.95 13.25
CA ARG A 67 16.91 15.33 12.68
C ARG A 67 17.26 16.80 12.91
N ILE A 68 16.26 17.70 12.89
CA ILE A 68 16.40 19.13 13.19
C ILE A 68 16.63 19.35 14.70
N GLN A 69 15.86 18.68 15.58
CA GLN A 69 16.01 18.81 17.04
C GLN A 69 17.41 18.40 17.52
N VAL A 70 17.94 17.28 17.01
CA VAL A 70 19.32 16.84 17.30
C VAL A 70 20.35 17.84 16.76
N GLN A 71 20.10 18.45 15.59
CA GLN A 71 21.00 19.46 15.03
C GLN A 71 21.00 20.78 15.81
N GLU A 72 19.84 21.30 16.24
CA GLU A 72 19.77 22.52 17.05
C GLU A 72 20.39 22.31 18.44
N ALA A 73 20.20 21.14 19.05
CA ALA A 73 20.85 20.77 20.31
C ALA A 73 22.40 20.77 20.18
N ALA A 74 22.93 20.29 19.06
CA ALA A 74 24.37 20.27 18.77
C ALA A 74 24.93 21.62 18.25
N LYS A 75 24.11 22.41 17.55
CA LYS A 75 24.50 23.62 16.82
C LYS A 75 23.31 24.59 16.73
N LYS A 76 23.11 25.40 17.77
CA LYS A 76 22.09 26.47 17.80
C LYS A 76 22.18 27.36 16.54
N LYS A 77 21.26 27.21 15.59
CA LYS A 77 21.18 27.98 14.34
C LYS A 77 19.82 28.69 14.26
N PRO A 78 19.66 29.82 14.97
CA PRO A 78 18.42 30.60 14.90
C PRO A 78 18.11 30.98 13.44
N GLY A 79 16.86 30.75 13.03
CA GLY A 79 16.40 31.00 11.66
C GLY A 79 16.44 29.80 10.71
N MET A 80 16.66 28.57 11.19
CA MET A 80 16.39 27.36 10.41
C MET A 80 14.88 27.16 10.22
N TYR A 81 14.46 26.77 9.01
CA TYR A 81 13.09 26.34 8.72
C TYR A 81 12.76 25.04 9.49
N ILE A 82 11.57 25.00 10.09
CA ILE A 82 11.02 23.84 10.80
C ILE A 82 9.75 23.42 10.06
N PRO A 83 9.65 22.19 9.53
CA PRO A 83 8.48 21.73 8.79
C PRO A 83 7.28 21.54 9.72
N SER A 84 6.07 21.80 9.21
CA SER A 84 4.82 21.40 9.86
C SER A 84 4.42 19.99 9.41
N CYS A 85 4.00 19.15 10.36
CA CYS A 85 3.54 17.78 10.11
C CYS A 85 2.06 17.62 10.48
N ASP A 86 1.36 16.71 9.83
CA ASP A 86 0.01 16.27 10.23
C ASP A 86 0.04 15.30 11.42
N GLU A 87 -1.10 14.68 11.75
CA GLU A 87 -1.27 13.77 12.89
C GLU A 87 -0.69 12.38 12.62
N ASP A 88 -0.68 11.94 11.34
CA ASP A 88 -0.03 10.71 10.88
C ASP A 88 1.50 10.88 10.73
N GLY A 89 1.99 12.11 10.70
CA GLY A 89 3.42 12.47 10.69
C GLY A 89 4.02 12.74 9.31
N TYR A 90 3.18 12.85 8.28
CA TYR A 90 3.56 13.30 6.95
C TYR A 90 3.62 14.84 6.89
N TYR A 91 4.07 15.39 5.77
CA TYR A 91 4.12 16.83 5.57
C TYR A 91 2.73 17.40 5.30
N ARG A 92 2.37 18.51 5.96
CA ARG A 92 1.12 19.22 5.61
C ARG A 92 1.23 19.83 4.22
N LYS A 93 0.12 19.83 3.46
CA LYS A 93 0.03 20.44 2.12
C LYS A 93 0.68 21.83 2.02
N VAL A 94 0.48 22.69 3.02
CA VAL A 94 1.05 24.05 3.08
C VAL A 94 2.20 24.08 4.09
N GLN A 95 3.41 24.42 3.62
CA GLN A 95 4.58 24.64 4.46
C GLN A 95 5.02 26.11 4.40
N CYS A 96 5.56 26.63 5.50
CA CYS A 96 5.96 28.04 5.62
C CYS A 96 7.33 28.21 6.29
N ASP A 97 8.23 28.96 5.66
CA ASP A 97 9.47 29.43 6.28
C ASP A 97 9.24 30.79 6.97
N GLN A 98 9.02 30.74 8.28
CA GLN A 98 8.87 31.93 9.13
C GLN A 98 10.11 32.84 9.13
N SER A 99 11.28 32.32 8.75
CA SER A 99 12.54 33.07 8.60
C SER A 99 12.51 34.02 7.38
N ARG A 100 11.67 33.71 6.37
CA ARG A 100 11.55 34.46 5.10
C ARG A 100 10.17 35.07 4.87
N GLY A 101 9.14 34.59 5.55
CA GLY A 101 7.74 34.92 5.25
C GLY A 101 7.27 34.33 3.92
N GLU A 102 7.84 33.20 3.49
CA GLU A 102 7.47 32.46 2.28
C GLU A 102 6.69 31.19 2.68
N CYS A 103 5.62 30.87 1.96
CA CYS A 103 4.93 29.58 2.06
C CYS A 103 4.79 28.95 0.67
N TRP A 104 4.76 27.62 0.62
CA TRP A 104 4.66 26.82 -0.61
C TRP A 104 3.85 25.55 -0.36
N CYS A 105 3.41 24.90 -1.44
CA CYS A 105 2.75 23.61 -1.36
C CYS A 105 3.76 22.46 -1.44
N VAL A 106 3.48 21.35 -0.74
CA VAL A 106 4.29 20.11 -0.79
C VAL A 106 3.43 18.86 -0.96
N ASP A 107 4.05 17.79 -1.44
CA ASP A 107 3.53 16.43 -1.30
C ASP A 107 3.71 15.87 0.14
N GLN A 108 3.13 14.69 0.42
CA GLN A 108 3.20 14.03 1.72
C GLN A 108 4.65 13.69 2.18
N HIS A 109 5.61 13.64 1.27
CA HIS A 109 7.02 13.34 1.54
C HIS A 109 7.88 14.61 1.69
N GLY A 110 7.30 15.79 1.47
CA GLY A 110 7.96 17.09 1.62
C GLY A 110 8.50 17.68 0.31
N GLY A 111 8.17 17.09 -0.85
CA GLY A 111 8.56 17.61 -2.16
C GLY A 111 7.81 18.90 -2.51
N GLU A 112 8.54 20.01 -2.70
CA GLU A 112 7.96 21.31 -3.08
C GLU A 112 7.36 21.28 -4.50
N MET A 113 6.08 21.62 -4.61
CA MET A 113 5.38 21.67 -5.88
C MET A 113 5.74 22.97 -6.61
N MET A 114 6.32 22.84 -7.81
CA MET A 114 6.97 23.95 -8.52
C MET A 114 6.03 25.12 -8.78
N GLY A 115 6.49 26.34 -8.48
CA GLY A 115 5.73 27.58 -8.69
C GLY A 115 4.75 27.95 -7.57
N THR A 116 4.58 27.12 -6.55
CA THR A 116 3.63 27.39 -5.44
C THR A 116 4.19 28.29 -4.33
N ARG A 117 5.48 28.63 -4.36
CA ARG A 117 6.17 29.46 -3.35
C ARG A 117 5.81 30.94 -3.48
N ILE A 118 5.09 31.47 -2.48
CA ILE A 118 4.61 32.86 -2.43
C ILE A 118 4.79 33.49 -1.04
N HIS A 119 4.74 34.82 -0.97
CA HIS A 119 4.55 35.56 0.27
C HIS A 119 3.04 35.66 0.61
N GLY A 120 2.51 34.67 1.32
CA GLY A 120 1.09 34.58 1.65
C GLY A 120 0.68 33.14 1.99
N ASN A 121 -0.61 32.84 1.89
CA ASN A 121 -1.12 31.47 2.01
C ASN A 121 -1.39 30.91 0.60
N PRO A 122 -0.61 29.93 0.09
CA PRO A 122 -0.89 29.30 -1.20
C PRO A 122 -2.15 28.43 -1.15
N ASP A 123 -2.83 28.29 -2.28
CA ASP A 123 -3.85 27.26 -2.47
C ASP A 123 -3.15 25.96 -2.91
N CYS A 124 -3.49 24.85 -2.25
CA CYS A 124 -2.87 23.54 -2.46
C CYS A 124 -3.89 22.42 -2.70
N ASP A 125 -5.16 22.75 -2.98
CA ASP A 125 -6.21 21.74 -3.18
C ASP A 125 -6.34 21.28 -4.64
N GLU A 126 -6.04 22.14 -5.63
CA GLU A 126 -6.10 21.77 -7.07
C GLU A 126 -4.84 21.08 -7.61
N VAL A 127 -3.73 21.11 -6.86
CA VAL A 127 -2.37 20.77 -7.35
C VAL A 127 -2.16 19.26 -7.55
N ALA A 128 -3.08 18.40 -7.10
CA ALA A 128 -3.03 16.96 -7.31
C ALA A 128 -3.51 16.51 -8.71
N GLY A 129 -4.10 17.41 -9.51
CA GLY A 129 -4.85 17.04 -10.72
C GLY A 129 -4.05 16.90 -12.04
N TYR A 130 -2.80 17.39 -12.12
CA TYR A 130 -2.07 17.48 -13.39
C TYR A 130 -1.03 16.37 -13.65
N SER A 131 -1.25 15.17 -13.10
CA SER A 131 -0.59 13.98 -13.64
C SER A 131 -1.09 13.78 -15.07
N GLY A 132 -0.20 13.96 -16.05
CA GLY A 132 -0.59 14.35 -17.41
C GLY A 132 -1.32 13.28 -18.22
N ASP A 133 -2.65 13.25 -18.15
CA ASP A 133 -3.51 12.57 -19.13
C ASP A 133 -3.53 13.34 -20.46
N PHE A 134 -2.45 13.18 -21.24
CA PHE A 134 -2.47 13.45 -22.68
C PHE A 134 -3.12 12.26 -23.41
N GLY A 135 -4.42 12.08 -23.16
CA GLY A 135 -5.15 10.91 -23.61
C GLY A 135 -5.36 10.85 -25.13
N SER A 136 -5.58 9.62 -25.61
CA SER A 136 -6.40 9.32 -26.78
C SER A 136 -6.82 7.86 -26.66
N GLY A 137 -8.13 7.60 -26.73
CA GLY A 137 -8.64 6.24 -26.61
C GLY A 137 -8.25 5.40 -27.83
N VAL A 138 -7.49 4.33 -27.60
CA VAL A 138 -7.51 3.19 -28.51
C VAL A 138 -8.79 2.40 -28.23
N GLY A 139 -9.71 2.42 -29.20
CA GLY A 139 -10.87 1.53 -29.15
C GLY A 139 -10.40 0.09 -29.33
N TRP A 140 -11.05 -0.84 -28.63
CA TRP A 140 -11.00 -2.24 -29.03
C TRP A 140 -11.93 -2.36 -30.23
N GLU A 141 -11.36 -2.29 -31.44
CA GLU A 141 -12.07 -2.64 -32.66
C GLU A 141 -12.16 -4.17 -32.71
N ASP A 142 -13.26 -4.69 -32.18
CA ASP A 142 -13.64 -6.10 -32.30
C ASP A 142 -13.94 -6.41 -33.78
N GLU A 143 -12.88 -6.68 -34.57
CA GLU A 143 -13.03 -7.02 -35.98
C GLU A 143 -13.71 -8.38 -36.16
N GLU A 144 -15.00 -8.31 -36.50
CA GLU A 144 -15.91 -9.40 -36.88
C GLU A 144 -15.41 -10.11 -38.17
N GLU A 145 -14.40 -10.97 -38.06
CA GLU A 145 -13.93 -11.76 -39.21
C GLU A 145 -15.03 -12.73 -39.69
N LYS A 146 -15.37 -12.55 -40.97
CA LYS A 146 -16.60 -13.05 -41.58
C LYS A 146 -16.36 -14.28 -42.45
N GLU A 147 -17.35 -15.17 -42.44
CA GLU A 147 -17.35 -16.47 -43.15
C GLU A 147 -17.15 -16.36 -44.68
N ALA A 148 -16.57 -17.42 -45.26
CA ALA A 148 -16.62 -17.74 -46.68
C ALA A 148 -16.58 -19.27 -46.90
N GLU A 149 -17.50 -19.78 -47.71
CA GLU A 149 -17.60 -21.18 -48.22
C GLU A 149 -16.44 -21.43 -49.22
N ASP A 150 -16.00 -22.63 -49.66
CA ASP A 150 -16.64 -23.89 -50.11
C ASP A 150 -15.47 -24.94 -50.25
N ASN A 151 -15.53 -26.27 -50.44
CA ASN A 151 -16.56 -27.26 -50.85
C ASN A 151 -16.14 -28.71 -50.44
N GLY A 152 -17.11 -29.64 -50.30
CA GLY A 152 -16.92 -31.11 -50.44
C GLY A 152 -16.46 -31.92 -49.20
N GLU A 153 -16.91 -33.15 -48.96
CA GLU A 153 -17.94 -33.95 -49.67
C GLU A 153 -18.55 -35.02 -48.72
N GLU A 154 -19.72 -35.54 -49.12
CA GLU A 154 -20.76 -36.30 -48.39
C GLU A 154 -20.35 -37.45 -47.42
N ALA A 155 -21.14 -37.60 -46.35
CA ALA A 155 -21.65 -38.90 -45.86
C ALA A 155 -22.94 -38.72 -45.04
N GLU A 156 -24.02 -39.37 -45.47
CA GLU A 156 -25.30 -39.55 -44.75
C GLU A 156 -25.10 -40.63 -43.63
N GLU A 157 -25.99 -40.92 -42.67
CA GLU A 157 -27.46 -40.96 -42.68
C GLU A 157 -28.08 -40.47 -41.35
N GLU A 158 -29.39 -40.22 -41.38
CA GLU A 158 -30.27 -39.96 -40.22
C GLU A 158 -30.57 -41.32 -39.49
N GLU A 159 -31.42 -41.51 -38.47
CA GLU A 159 -32.71 -40.91 -38.11
C GLU A 159 -32.87 -40.76 -36.58
N GLU A 160 -33.72 -39.81 -36.16
CA GLU A 160 -34.39 -39.85 -34.86
C GLU A 160 -35.54 -40.88 -34.90
N GLU A 161 -35.98 -41.41 -33.75
CA GLU A 161 -37.39 -41.23 -33.35
C GLU A 161 -37.67 -41.62 -31.89
N GLU A 162 -38.89 -41.24 -31.49
CA GLU A 162 -39.72 -41.50 -30.30
C GLU A 162 -39.47 -42.77 -29.46
N GLY A 163 -39.90 -42.88 -28.19
CA GLY A 163 -40.73 -42.00 -27.36
C GLY A 163 -41.47 -42.80 -26.25
N GLU A 164 -42.37 -42.10 -25.53
CA GLU A 164 -43.37 -42.60 -24.55
C GLU A 164 -42.97 -43.24 -23.18
N ALA A 165 -43.58 -42.66 -22.14
CA ALA A 165 -44.29 -43.29 -20.99
C ALA A 165 -43.62 -44.25 -19.98
N ASP A 166 -43.32 -43.68 -18.80
CA ASP A 166 -43.93 -43.98 -17.47
C ASP A 166 -44.50 -45.40 -17.17
N ASP A 167 -43.85 -46.14 -16.25
CA ASP A 167 -44.52 -46.78 -15.09
C ASP A 167 -43.52 -46.92 -13.91
N GLY A 168 -44.03 -47.02 -12.68
CA GLY A 168 -43.25 -47.01 -11.44
C GLY A 168 -42.84 -48.39 -10.91
N GLY A 169 -41.63 -48.49 -10.35
CA GLY A 169 -41.13 -49.71 -9.71
C GLY A 169 -40.28 -49.46 -8.46
N TYR A 170 -40.77 -49.90 -7.30
CA TYR A 170 -39.98 -50.03 -6.06
C TYR A 170 -39.28 -51.41 -5.99
N ILE A 171 -38.72 -51.72 -4.81
CA ILE A 171 -38.15 -52.99 -4.30
C ILE A 171 -36.80 -53.47 -4.89
N TRP A 172 -35.85 -53.98 -4.08
CA TRP A 172 -35.82 -54.21 -2.61
C TRP A 172 -34.63 -53.49 -1.96
#